data_AF-A0A7S1WJL0-F1
#
_entry.id   AF-A0A7S1WJL0-F1
#
_cell.length_a   1.000
_cell.length_b   1.000
_cell.length_c   1.000
_cell.angle_alpha   90.00
_cell.angle_beta   90.00
_cell.angle_gamma   90.00
#
_symmetry.space_group_name_H-M   'P 1'
#
loop_
_entity.id
_entity.type
_entity.pdbx_description
1 polymer ?
#
loop_
_entity_poly.entity_id
_entity_poly.type
_entity_poly.pdbx_seq_one_letter_code
_entity_poly.pdbx_strand_id
1 'polypeptide(L)'
;GFQEGSSRCGSSCFRSAHACSRPARRASEQMARPTRPVLAVAVLAACACLLGQLAAFVAAPAPPGSRTSPSVHRGNVALRARGGGEYDISDADIQNFYNELTTGSGGDPSKGTVTAELIVKFFHGEFTPQGFKRYSGLWKGPPPGAIGKKDIKVGMEGLKAQMKNPMFVSKGGIGYGVDETQKVEDDGKGWVWLAAEMSPGGLAVELFKSVPFGKRALLVAKSSNVQEMFDKVNWDVALANI
;
A
#
# COMPACT_ATOMS: atom_id res chain seq x y z
N GLY A 1 20.76 -62.24 35.75
CA GLY A 1 19.28 -62.21 35.83
C GLY A 1 18.75 -62.66 34.49
N PHE A 2 17.92 -63.71 34.38
CA PHE A 2 16.48 -63.71 34.71
C PHE A 2 15.81 -62.48 34.08
N GLN A 3 14.84 -62.54 33.14
CA GLN A 3 13.89 -63.56 32.68
C GLN A 3 13.35 -63.03 31.33
N GLU A 4 13.29 -63.74 30.21
CA GLU A 4 12.23 -64.67 29.75
C GLU A 4 10.77 -64.15 29.88
N GLY A 5 10.06 -64.08 28.74
CA GLY A 5 8.68 -64.58 28.66
C GLY A 5 7.55 -63.61 28.30
N SER A 6 6.93 -63.91 27.15
CA SER A 6 5.50 -64.29 27.05
C SER A 6 4.52 -63.33 26.33
N SER A 7 4.23 -63.75 25.11
CA SER A 7 3.00 -63.62 24.35
C SER A 7 1.71 -63.82 25.19
N ARG A 8 0.68 -63.03 24.90
CA ARG A 8 -0.71 -63.54 24.95
C ARG A 8 -1.54 -63.09 23.75
N CYS A 9 -2.07 -64.13 23.10
CA CYS A 9 -3.15 -64.19 22.15
C CYS A 9 -4.51 -63.94 22.85
N GLY A 10 -5.53 -63.46 22.12
CA GLY A 10 -6.89 -63.40 22.65
C GLY A 10 -7.91 -62.82 21.67
N SER A 11 -8.27 -63.59 20.66
CA SER A 11 -9.44 -63.39 19.78
C SER A 11 -10.77 -63.53 20.55
N SER A 12 -11.79 -62.74 20.19
CA SER A 12 -13.22 -63.12 20.08
C SER A 12 -14.04 -61.85 19.80
N CYS A 13 -14.62 -61.64 18.60
CA CYS A 13 -15.79 -62.27 17.97
C CYS A 13 -17.17 -62.00 18.63
N PHE A 14 -18.05 -61.42 17.80
CA PHE A 14 -19.51 -61.59 17.74
C PHE A 14 -20.42 -60.98 18.85
N ARG A 15 -21.22 -59.97 18.46
CA ARG A 15 -22.65 -60.20 18.15
C ARG A 15 -23.27 -59.04 17.37
N SER A 16 -23.71 -59.39 16.16
CA SER A 16 -24.75 -58.75 15.38
C SER A 16 -26.12 -59.05 15.99
N ALA A 17 -27.10 -58.16 15.81
CA ALA A 17 -28.44 -58.46 15.27
C ALA A 17 -29.52 -57.45 15.74
N HIS A 18 -30.15 -56.81 14.75
CA HIS A 18 -31.61 -56.70 14.54
C HIS A 18 -32.51 -56.10 15.64
N ALA A 19 -33.58 -55.34 15.37
CA ALA A 19 -34.25 -54.87 14.16
C ALA A 19 -35.42 -53.94 14.58
N CYS A 20 -35.94 -53.17 13.61
CA CYS A 20 -37.37 -52.82 13.43
C CYS A 20 -38.09 -52.02 14.54
N SER A 21 -39.04 -51.12 14.30
CA SER A 21 -39.78 -50.73 13.09
C SER A 21 -40.64 -49.48 13.41
N ARG A 22 -40.80 -48.63 12.39
CA ARG A 22 -41.80 -47.55 12.11
C ARG A 22 -43.28 -47.94 12.40
N PRO A 23 -44.34 -47.14 12.07
CA PRO A 23 -44.55 -45.67 11.82
C PRO A 23 -45.89 -45.10 12.42
N ALA A 24 -46.17 -43.79 12.26
CA ALA A 24 -47.51 -43.22 11.90
C ALA A 24 -47.42 -41.70 11.62
N ARG A 25 -47.66 -41.25 10.38
CA ARG A 25 -48.86 -40.54 9.84
C ARG A 25 -49.13 -39.16 10.48
N ARG A 26 -48.83 -38.06 9.77
CA ARG A 26 -49.74 -37.26 8.90
C ARG A 26 -50.98 -36.71 9.63
N ALA A 27 -50.97 -35.41 9.88
CA ALA A 27 -52.15 -34.57 9.79
C ALA A 27 -51.81 -33.41 8.84
N SER A 28 -52.60 -33.33 7.78
CA SER A 28 -52.68 -32.19 6.88
C SER A 28 -53.59 -31.16 7.53
N GLU A 29 -53.25 -29.88 7.48
CA GLU A 29 -54.27 -28.84 7.47
C GLU A 29 -53.90 -27.76 6.47
N GLN A 30 -54.83 -27.58 5.53
CA GLN A 30 -54.82 -26.64 4.43
C GLN A 30 -55.56 -25.36 4.84
N MET A 31 -55.13 -24.25 4.22
CA MET A 31 -55.84 -22.98 4.01
C MET A 31 -56.04 -22.10 5.26
N ALA A 32 -55.88 -20.77 5.21
CA ALA A 32 -56.33 -19.88 4.15
C ALA A 32 -55.48 -18.62 3.98
N ARG A 33 -55.36 -18.16 2.72
CA ARG A 33 -55.16 -16.74 2.39
C ARG A 33 -56.39 -15.95 2.86
N PRO A 34 -56.19 -14.67 3.18
CA PRO A 34 -57.04 -13.68 2.53
C PRO A 34 -56.25 -12.65 1.72
N THR A 35 -56.97 -12.16 0.75
CA THR A 35 -56.63 -11.31 -0.37
C THR A 35 -56.53 -9.84 0.04
N ARG A 36 -55.60 -9.12 -0.60
CA ARG A 36 -55.40 -7.64 -0.72
C ARG A 36 -56.72 -6.83 -0.72
N PRO A 37 -56.78 -5.53 -0.31
CA PRO A 37 -56.01 -4.47 -1.00
C PRO A 37 -55.75 -3.15 -0.22
N VAL A 38 -54.53 -2.58 -0.26
CA VAL A 38 -54.38 -1.11 -0.38
C VAL A 38 -53.15 -0.81 -1.24
N LEU A 39 -53.44 -0.54 -2.51
CA LEU A 39 -52.64 0.22 -3.44
C LEU A 39 -52.94 1.71 -3.13
N ALA A 40 -52.02 2.40 -2.47
CA ALA A 40 -51.93 3.86 -2.29
C ALA A 40 -50.87 4.04 -1.19
N VAL A 41 -49.63 4.47 -1.43
CA VAL A 41 -49.25 5.80 -1.91
C VAL A 41 -47.90 5.67 -2.63
N ALA A 42 -47.95 5.44 -3.95
CA ALA A 42 -46.93 5.91 -4.86
C ALA A 42 -47.64 6.92 -5.78
N VAL A 43 -46.94 7.98 -6.18
CA VAL A 43 -47.42 9.18 -6.90
C VAL A 43 -47.77 10.35 -5.96
N LEU A 44 -46.76 11.18 -5.65
CA LEU A 44 -46.81 12.66 -5.58
C LEU A 44 -45.56 13.23 -4.89
N ALA A 45 -44.40 13.24 -5.59
CA ALA A 45 -43.30 14.19 -5.31
C ALA A 45 -42.24 14.22 -6.44
N ALA A 46 -42.64 13.91 -7.68
CA ALA A 46 -41.80 14.10 -8.87
C ALA A 46 -42.64 14.91 -9.86
N CYS A 47 -42.45 16.24 -9.85
CA CYS A 47 -42.80 17.24 -10.88
C CYS A 47 -43.14 18.58 -10.21
N ALA A 48 -42.12 19.33 -9.82
CA ALA A 48 -42.21 20.78 -9.72
C ALA A 48 -40.88 21.38 -10.19
N CYS A 49 -40.96 22.08 -11.32
CA CYS A 49 -40.02 23.10 -11.77
C CYS A 49 -38.72 22.64 -12.47
N LEU A 50 -38.86 21.75 -13.45
CA LEU A 50 -38.12 21.89 -14.71
C LEU A 50 -38.85 22.93 -15.56
N LEU A 51 -38.48 24.21 -15.44
CA LEU A 51 -38.77 25.29 -16.41
C LEU A 51 -37.98 26.53 -15.96
N GLY A 52 -36.70 26.57 -16.31
CA GLY A 52 -35.80 27.72 -16.17
C GLY A 52 -34.97 27.83 -17.45
N GLN A 53 -35.62 28.33 -18.49
CA GLN A 53 -35.12 28.59 -19.84
C GLN A 53 -33.76 29.31 -19.79
N LEU A 54 -32.72 28.78 -20.44
CA LEU A 54 -32.29 29.21 -21.79
C LEU A 54 -32.66 30.66 -22.12
N ALA A 55 -31.86 31.60 -21.61
CA ALA A 55 -31.59 32.90 -22.22
C ALA A 55 -30.06 32.96 -22.40
N ALA A 56 -29.54 32.73 -23.60
CA ALA A 56 -29.42 33.66 -24.72
C ALA A 56 -27.98 34.20 -24.81
N PHE A 57 -27.39 33.92 -25.96
CA PHE A 57 -26.13 34.45 -26.46
C PHE A 57 -26.11 35.99 -26.50
N VAL A 58 -24.88 36.53 -26.57
CA VAL A 58 -24.46 37.91 -26.89
C VAL A 58 -24.20 38.85 -25.70
N ALA A 59 -22.93 38.90 -25.29
CA ALA A 59 -22.26 40.16 -24.97
C ALA A 59 -20.76 40.05 -25.34
N ALA A 60 -20.30 41.02 -26.15
CA ALA A 60 -18.95 41.17 -26.67
C ALA A 60 -17.99 41.80 -25.61
N PRO A 61 -16.67 41.90 -25.86
CA PRO A 61 -15.64 41.96 -24.80
C PRO A 61 -15.38 43.38 -24.28
N ALA A 62 -14.93 43.48 -23.03
CA ALA A 62 -14.41 44.71 -22.43
C ALA A 62 -13.07 44.43 -21.68
N PRO A 63 -12.17 45.44 -21.58
CA PRO A 63 -10.70 45.29 -21.54
C PRO A 63 -10.11 44.93 -20.16
N PRO A 64 -8.80 44.58 -20.08
CA PRO A 64 -8.24 43.89 -18.93
C PRO A 64 -7.95 44.85 -17.77
N GLY A 65 -8.77 44.78 -16.73
CA GLY A 65 -8.44 45.29 -15.40
C GLY A 65 -7.68 44.22 -14.62
N SER A 66 -6.40 44.46 -14.37
CA SER A 66 -5.51 43.70 -13.51
C SER A 66 -6.17 43.32 -12.17
N ARG A 67 -6.57 42.05 -12.06
CA ARG A 67 -6.85 41.40 -10.76
C ARG A 67 -5.74 40.42 -10.49
N THR A 68 -4.85 40.83 -9.59
CA THR A 68 -3.98 39.96 -8.81
C THR A 68 -4.83 38.85 -8.21
N SER A 69 -4.75 37.66 -8.80
CA SER A 69 -5.22 36.44 -8.16
C SER A 69 -4.23 36.13 -7.02
N PRO A 70 -4.69 35.87 -5.78
CA PRO A 70 -3.79 35.33 -4.78
C PRO A 70 -3.29 33.99 -5.29
N SER A 71 -1.97 33.90 -5.47
CA SER A 71 -1.28 32.67 -5.79
C SER A 71 -1.53 31.68 -4.64
N VAL A 72 -2.49 30.79 -4.83
CA VAL A 72 -2.52 29.54 -4.08
C VAL A 72 -1.41 28.68 -4.67
N HIS A 73 -0.17 28.93 -4.25
CA HIS A 73 0.90 27.96 -4.34
C HIS A 73 0.56 26.81 -3.38
N ARG A 74 -0.33 25.91 -3.81
CA ARG A 74 -0.27 24.51 -3.37
C ARG A 74 0.91 23.89 -4.12
N GLY A 75 2.11 24.11 -3.60
CA GLY A 75 3.25 23.27 -3.92
C GLY A 75 2.96 21.89 -3.38
N ASN A 76 2.36 21.05 -4.22
CA ASN A 76 2.50 19.62 -4.08
C ASN A 76 3.63 19.26 -5.05
N VAL A 77 4.89 19.34 -4.63
CA VAL A 77 6.00 18.74 -5.39
C VAL A 77 5.99 17.24 -5.05
N ALA A 78 4.87 16.58 -5.36
CA ALA A 78 4.89 15.15 -5.57
C ALA A 78 5.66 14.95 -6.87
N LEU A 79 6.85 14.34 -6.78
CA LEU A 79 7.62 13.83 -7.92
C LEU A 79 6.82 12.71 -8.62
N ARG A 80 5.68 13.08 -9.21
CA ARG A 80 4.83 12.17 -9.94
C ARG A 80 5.56 11.83 -11.23
N ALA A 81 5.65 10.54 -11.50
CA ALA A 81 6.00 10.00 -12.80
C ALA A 81 4.96 10.46 -13.84
N ARG A 82 5.09 11.70 -14.31
CA ARG A 82 4.28 12.26 -15.39
C ARG A 82 5.14 12.19 -16.64
N GLY A 83 4.77 11.28 -17.53
CA GLY A 83 5.46 11.04 -18.79
C GLY A 83 5.61 12.32 -19.64
N GLY A 84 6.84 12.54 -20.12
CA GLY A 84 7.15 13.34 -21.30
C GLY A 84 7.45 14.81 -21.06
N GLY A 85 8.72 15.11 -20.75
CA GLY A 85 9.31 16.45 -20.76
C GLY A 85 10.69 16.40 -20.10
N GLU A 86 11.68 17.09 -20.69
CA GLU A 86 13.09 17.19 -20.25
C GLU A 86 13.24 17.07 -18.71
N TYR A 87 13.72 15.92 -18.23
CA TYR A 87 13.64 15.53 -16.82
C TYR A 87 14.84 16.03 -16.01
N ASP A 88 15.04 17.34 -15.93
CA ASP A 88 16.05 17.90 -15.02
C ASP A 88 15.41 18.17 -13.65
N ILE A 89 15.57 17.23 -12.70
CA ILE A 89 15.24 17.49 -11.29
C ILE A 89 16.37 18.31 -10.68
N SER A 90 16.07 19.57 -10.37
CA SER A 90 17.02 20.47 -9.74
C SER A 90 17.24 20.13 -8.26
N ASP A 91 18.35 20.57 -7.70
CA ASP A 91 18.62 20.38 -6.26
C ASP A 91 17.60 21.12 -5.39
N ALA A 92 17.02 22.21 -5.91
CA ALA A 92 15.92 22.91 -5.25
C ALA A 92 14.65 22.05 -5.17
N ASP A 93 14.32 21.29 -6.22
CA ASP A 93 13.17 20.38 -6.21
C ASP A 93 13.37 19.23 -5.22
N ILE A 94 14.57 18.67 -5.18
CA ILE A 94 14.94 17.63 -4.20
C ILE A 94 14.80 18.17 -2.78
N GLN A 95 15.33 19.37 -2.54
CA GLN A 95 15.26 20.02 -1.24
C GLN A 95 13.81 20.37 -0.85
N ASN A 96 12.98 20.80 -1.80
CA ASN A 96 11.56 21.06 -1.57
C ASN A 96 10.83 19.77 -1.17
N PHE A 97 11.05 18.67 -1.89
CA PHE A 97 10.47 17.38 -1.54
C PHE A 97 10.93 16.89 -0.16
N TYR A 98 12.22 17.07 0.18
CA TYR A 98 12.73 16.80 1.53
C TYR A 98 12.01 17.64 2.60
N ASN A 99 11.81 18.93 2.34
CA ASN A 99 11.14 19.83 3.26
C ASN A 99 9.67 19.43 3.46
N GLU A 100 8.96 19.06 2.40
CA GLU A 100 7.59 18.53 2.46
C GLU A 100 7.52 17.23 3.27
N LEU A 101 8.51 16.34 3.09
CA LEU A 101 8.60 15.09 3.84
C LEU A 101 8.95 15.28 5.31
N THR A 102 9.55 16.40 5.71
CA THR A 102 10.04 16.62 7.09
C THR A 102 9.16 17.54 7.94
N THR A 103 7.87 17.65 7.58
CA THR A 103 6.87 18.41 8.36
C THR A 103 6.10 17.57 9.39
N GLY A 104 6.42 16.29 9.53
CA GLY A 104 5.67 15.33 10.34
C GLY A 104 6.21 15.16 11.76
N SER A 105 5.60 14.25 12.49
CA SER A 105 6.01 13.87 13.85
C SER A 105 7.15 12.85 13.90
N GLY A 106 7.59 12.36 12.73
CA GLY A 106 8.57 11.28 12.65
C GLY A 106 8.05 9.93 13.14
N GLY A 107 8.99 9.02 13.37
CA GLY A 107 8.70 7.68 13.89
C GLY A 107 8.31 6.67 12.82
N ASP A 108 7.62 5.62 13.22
CA ASP A 108 7.25 4.49 12.36
C ASP A 108 5.93 4.78 11.60
N PRO A 109 5.75 4.24 10.38
CA PRO A 109 4.48 4.37 9.66
C PRO A 109 3.36 3.65 10.41
N SER A 110 2.13 4.13 10.26
CA SER A 110 0.97 3.53 10.92
C SER A 110 0.68 2.12 10.37
N LYS A 111 0.29 1.21 11.27
CA LYS A 111 -0.07 -0.17 10.92
C LYS A 111 -1.23 -0.18 9.91
N GLY A 112 -1.14 -1.02 8.90
CA GLY A 112 -2.17 -1.20 7.87
C GLY A 112 -2.07 -0.22 6.71
N THR A 113 -1.06 0.66 6.70
CA THR A 113 -0.73 1.46 5.52
C THR A 113 0.11 0.66 4.54
N VAL A 114 -0.06 0.93 3.24
CA VAL A 114 0.74 0.31 2.18
C VAL A 114 2.23 0.60 2.39
N THR A 115 2.59 1.78 2.88
CA THR A 115 3.97 2.14 3.22
C THR A 115 4.56 1.21 4.28
N ALA A 116 3.84 0.95 5.37
CA ALA A 116 4.29 0.01 6.39
C ALA A 116 4.45 -1.42 5.83
N GLU A 117 3.51 -1.85 4.98
CA GLU A 117 3.58 -3.18 4.37
C GLU A 117 4.78 -3.34 3.43
N LEU A 118 5.04 -2.35 2.58
CA LEU A 118 6.19 -2.35 1.68
C LEU A 118 7.51 -2.35 2.45
N ILE A 119 7.65 -1.50 3.46
CA ILE A 119 8.86 -1.42 4.27
C ILE A 119 9.14 -2.75 4.96
N VAL A 120 8.14 -3.34 5.62
CA VAL A 120 8.32 -4.61 6.32
C VAL A 120 8.65 -5.73 5.35
N LYS A 121 7.95 -5.82 4.22
CA LYS A 121 8.19 -6.86 3.21
C LYS A 121 9.62 -6.82 2.63
N PHE A 122 10.20 -5.62 2.48
CA PHE A 122 11.53 -5.44 1.89
C PHE A 122 12.68 -5.37 2.90
N PHE A 123 12.44 -4.90 4.12
CA PHE A 123 13.53 -4.62 5.08
C PHE A 123 13.53 -5.49 6.32
N HIS A 124 12.54 -6.36 6.53
CA HIS A 124 12.51 -7.30 7.65
C HIS A 124 13.39 -8.54 7.44
N GLY A 125 13.93 -8.75 6.23
CA GLY A 125 14.85 -9.84 5.94
C GLY A 125 16.30 -9.50 6.29
N GLU A 126 17.21 -10.37 5.88
CA GLU A 126 18.64 -10.19 6.07
C GLU A 126 19.29 -9.84 4.72
N PHE A 127 20.04 -8.73 4.69
CA PHE A 127 20.85 -8.35 3.54
C PHE A 127 22.20 -9.04 3.66
N THR A 128 22.48 -10.02 2.80
CA THR A 128 23.78 -10.70 2.74
C THR A 128 24.51 -10.33 1.44
N PRO A 129 25.84 -10.52 1.36
CA PRO A 129 26.58 -10.26 0.12
C PRO A 129 26.09 -11.10 -1.08
N GLN A 130 25.47 -12.25 -0.82
CA GLN A 130 24.90 -13.15 -1.84
C GLN A 130 23.49 -12.74 -2.27
N GLY A 131 22.86 -11.77 -1.59
CA GLY A 131 21.51 -11.31 -1.90
C GLY A 131 20.65 -11.05 -0.66
N PHE A 132 19.40 -10.70 -0.89
CA PHE A 132 18.43 -10.49 0.18
C PHE A 132 17.72 -11.80 0.56
N LYS A 133 17.91 -12.24 1.81
CA LYS A 133 17.16 -13.37 2.38
C LYS A 133 15.86 -12.84 2.97
N ARG A 134 14.76 -13.09 2.26
CA ARG A 134 13.41 -12.72 2.73
C ARG A 134 13.11 -13.42 4.05
N TYR A 135 12.47 -12.68 4.95
CA TYR A 135 11.89 -13.28 6.14
C TYR A 135 10.83 -14.31 5.72
N SER A 136 11.07 -15.59 6.04
CA SER A 136 10.18 -16.71 5.68
C SER A 136 9.14 -17.03 6.75
N GLY A 137 9.22 -16.39 7.92
CA GLY A 137 8.20 -16.54 8.95
C GLY A 137 6.88 -15.95 8.46
N LEU A 138 5.77 -16.70 8.61
CA LEU A 138 4.45 -16.08 8.58
C LEU A 138 4.49 -14.88 9.54
N TRP A 139 4.14 -13.69 9.06
CA TRP A 139 4.09 -12.47 9.87
C TRP A 139 3.32 -12.77 11.15
N LYS A 140 4.00 -12.70 12.30
CA LYS A 140 3.46 -13.14 13.60
C LYS A 140 2.63 -12.04 14.28
N GLY A 141 2.16 -11.06 13.51
CA GLY A 141 1.22 -10.07 14.00
C GLY A 141 -0.14 -10.69 14.32
N PRO A 142 -0.93 -10.10 15.23
CA PRO A 142 -2.37 -10.37 15.31
C PRO A 142 -3.10 -9.52 14.24
N PRO A 143 -3.94 -10.10 13.34
CA PRO A 143 -4.19 -11.52 13.10
C PRO A 143 -3.02 -12.22 12.37
N PRO A 144 -2.82 -13.54 12.58
CA PRO A 144 -1.71 -14.29 11.98
C PRO A 144 -1.65 -14.10 10.45
N GLY A 145 -0.46 -13.81 9.93
CA GLY A 145 -0.26 -13.52 8.51
C GLY A 145 -0.33 -12.03 8.14
N ALA A 146 -0.78 -11.17 9.07
CA ALA A 146 -0.70 -9.72 8.92
C ALA A 146 0.51 -9.13 9.66
N ILE A 147 1.00 -8.00 9.17
CA ILE A 147 2.13 -7.27 9.75
C ILE A 147 1.73 -6.68 11.10
N GLY A 148 2.50 -7.02 12.14
CA GLY A 148 2.36 -6.49 13.49
C GLY A 148 3.24 -5.26 13.73
N LYS A 149 2.98 -4.54 14.83
CA LYS A 149 3.83 -3.41 15.27
C LYS A 149 5.29 -3.80 15.50
N LYS A 150 5.55 -5.05 15.90
CA LYS A 150 6.91 -5.57 16.08
C LYS A 150 7.65 -5.71 14.74
N ASP A 151 6.95 -6.23 13.73
CA ASP A 151 7.52 -6.39 12.39
C ASP A 151 7.80 -5.01 11.76
N ILE A 152 6.93 -4.02 11.98
CA ILE A 152 7.16 -2.63 11.55
C ILE A 152 8.45 -2.07 12.13
N LYS A 153 8.70 -2.26 13.43
CA LYS A 153 9.93 -1.79 14.07
C LYS A 153 11.18 -2.40 13.44
N VAL A 154 11.17 -3.73 13.25
CA VAL A 154 12.30 -4.45 12.63
C VAL A 154 12.51 -3.99 11.18
N GLY A 155 11.43 -3.85 10.40
CA GLY A 155 11.49 -3.31 9.04
C GLY A 155 12.02 -1.88 8.98
N MET A 156 11.62 -1.02 9.92
CA MET A 156 12.11 0.35 10.03
C MET A 156 13.58 0.43 10.44
N GLU A 157 14.06 -0.45 11.32
CA GLU A 157 15.48 -0.58 11.64
C GLU A 157 16.29 -1.00 10.41
N GLY A 158 15.80 -2.00 9.67
CA GLY A 158 16.40 -2.43 8.40
C GLY A 158 16.44 -1.31 7.36
N LEU A 159 15.34 -0.58 7.18
CA LEU A 159 15.27 0.58 6.28
C LEU A 159 16.27 1.66 6.68
N LYS A 160 16.32 2.04 7.96
CA LYS A 160 17.26 3.07 8.46
C LYS A 160 18.71 2.64 8.24
N ALA A 161 19.02 1.37 8.47
CA ALA A 161 20.37 0.83 8.25
C ALA A 161 20.74 0.88 6.77
N GLN A 162 19.84 0.45 5.88
CA GLN A 162 20.09 0.44 4.44
C GLN A 162 20.07 1.84 3.84
N MET A 163 19.30 2.80 4.35
CA MET A 163 19.40 4.19 3.88
C MET A 163 20.72 4.86 4.29
N LYS A 164 21.31 4.47 5.43
CA LYS A 164 22.63 4.96 5.85
C LYS A 164 23.75 4.33 5.02
N ASN A 165 23.71 3.02 4.85
CA ASN A 165 24.72 2.25 4.13
C ASN A 165 24.03 1.21 3.23
N PRO A 166 23.57 1.60 2.04
CA PRO A 166 22.81 0.70 1.18
C PRO A 166 23.72 -0.39 0.62
N MET A 167 23.33 -1.66 0.84
CA MET A 167 24.00 -2.81 0.23
C MET A 167 23.58 -3.03 -1.22
N PHE A 168 22.34 -2.66 -1.55
CA PHE A 168 21.81 -2.74 -2.91
C PHE A 168 21.24 -1.38 -3.28
N VAL A 169 21.86 -0.73 -4.27
CA VAL A 169 21.41 0.53 -4.87
C VAL A 169 20.95 0.24 -6.28
N SER A 170 19.74 0.69 -6.61
CA SER A 170 19.23 0.68 -7.97
C SER A 170 19.74 1.89 -8.73
N LYS A 171 20.07 1.69 -10.02
CA LYS A 171 20.49 2.80 -10.88
C LYS A 171 19.27 3.59 -11.36
N GLY A 172 19.33 4.91 -11.24
CA GLY A 172 18.36 5.85 -11.80
C GLY A 172 18.67 6.14 -13.28
N GLY A 173 17.65 6.45 -14.08
CA GLY A 173 17.84 6.74 -15.49
C GLY A 173 16.51 6.91 -16.23
N ILE A 174 16.54 7.56 -17.39
CA ILE A 174 15.34 7.96 -18.13
C ILE A 174 14.76 6.74 -18.86
N GLY A 175 13.55 6.30 -18.49
CA GLY A 175 12.70 5.44 -19.33
C GLY A 175 13.00 3.93 -19.34
N TYR A 176 11.96 3.15 -19.66
CA TYR A 176 12.06 1.72 -19.90
C TYR A 176 12.81 1.47 -21.23
N GLY A 177 13.80 0.57 -21.22
CA GLY A 177 14.55 0.19 -22.43
C GLY A 177 15.82 0.99 -22.72
N VAL A 178 16.24 1.87 -21.80
CA VAL A 178 17.55 2.53 -21.86
C VAL A 178 18.63 1.58 -21.34
N ASP A 179 19.77 1.59 -22.04
CA ASP A 179 20.93 0.77 -21.71
C ASP A 179 21.39 1.02 -20.26
N GLU A 180 21.73 -0.06 -19.54
CA GLU A 180 22.18 -0.03 -18.14
C GLU A 180 23.47 0.79 -17.97
N THR A 181 24.23 0.99 -19.05
CA THR A 181 25.44 1.83 -19.07
C THR A 181 25.13 3.33 -18.95
N GLN A 182 23.91 3.75 -19.32
CA GLN A 182 23.48 5.15 -19.26
C GLN A 182 22.75 5.47 -17.95
N LYS A 183 22.50 4.47 -17.11
CA LYS A 183 21.91 4.66 -15.78
C LYS A 183 22.97 5.05 -14.76
N VAL A 184 22.61 5.98 -13.89
CA VAL A 184 23.48 6.55 -12.87
C VAL A 184 23.21 5.86 -11.55
N GLU A 185 24.24 5.29 -10.94
CA GLU A 185 24.14 4.66 -9.62
C GLU A 185 24.12 5.70 -8.49
N ASP A 186 24.99 6.70 -8.58
CA ASP A 186 25.15 7.81 -7.65
C ASP A 186 25.34 9.10 -8.46
N ASP A 187 24.47 10.09 -8.26
CA ASP A 187 24.54 11.37 -8.97
C ASP A 187 25.45 12.40 -8.26
N GLY A 188 26.07 12.02 -7.14
CA GLY A 188 26.96 12.87 -6.36
C GLY A 188 26.26 13.98 -5.59
N LYS A 189 24.92 14.04 -5.60
CA LYS A 189 24.15 15.11 -4.93
C LYS A 189 23.99 14.90 -3.43
N GLY A 190 24.40 13.74 -2.90
CA GLY A 190 24.38 13.44 -1.47
C GLY A 190 23.00 13.10 -0.91
N TRP A 191 22.10 12.59 -1.75
CA TRP A 191 20.76 12.15 -1.35
C TRP A 191 20.63 10.63 -1.43
N VAL A 192 19.87 10.06 -0.52
CA VAL A 192 19.45 8.65 -0.57
C VAL A 192 17.94 8.62 -0.63
N TRP A 193 17.42 7.84 -1.56
CA TRP A 193 15.99 7.76 -1.88
C TRP A 193 15.45 6.38 -1.56
N LEU A 194 14.20 6.34 -1.13
CA LEU A 194 13.35 5.16 -1.20
C LEU A 194 12.27 5.43 -2.24
N ALA A 195 12.17 4.60 -3.27
CA ALA A 195 11.14 4.74 -4.29
C ALA A 195 10.37 3.45 -4.49
N ALA A 196 9.08 3.56 -4.80
CA ALA A 196 8.25 2.43 -5.20
C ALA A 196 8.30 2.21 -6.72
N GLU A 197 8.38 0.94 -7.11
CA GLU A 197 8.41 0.47 -8.49
C GLU A 197 7.24 -0.50 -8.73
N MET A 198 6.59 -0.33 -9.89
CA MET A 198 5.52 -1.21 -10.36
C MET A 198 6.05 -2.06 -11.51
N SER A 199 6.46 -3.28 -11.18
CA SER A 199 6.86 -4.29 -12.15
C SER A 199 5.75 -5.34 -12.32
N PRO A 200 5.82 -6.22 -13.34
CA PRO A 200 4.92 -7.37 -13.46
C PRO A 200 4.87 -8.26 -12.21
N GLY A 201 5.88 -8.18 -11.33
CA GLY A 201 5.94 -8.86 -10.03
C GLY A 201 5.16 -8.18 -8.90
N GLY A 202 4.51 -7.04 -9.17
CA GLY A 202 3.75 -6.26 -8.19
C GLY A 202 4.53 -5.08 -7.61
N LEU A 203 4.04 -4.53 -6.50
CA LEU A 203 4.59 -3.33 -5.87
C LEU A 203 5.79 -3.67 -5.01
N ALA A 204 6.89 -2.99 -5.33
CA ALA A 204 8.19 -3.12 -4.69
C ALA A 204 8.73 -1.76 -4.26
N VAL A 205 9.71 -1.76 -3.34
CA VAL A 205 10.50 -0.57 -3.03
C VAL A 205 11.98 -0.84 -3.26
N GLU A 206 12.69 0.20 -3.68
CA GLU A 206 14.11 0.15 -4.02
C GLU A 206 14.81 1.40 -3.47
N LEU A 207 16.11 1.25 -3.17
CA LEU A 207 16.95 2.34 -2.73
C LEU A 207 17.77 2.92 -3.89
N PHE A 208 17.93 4.23 -3.91
CA PHE A 208 18.72 4.94 -4.93
C PHE A 208 19.65 5.95 -4.28
N LYS A 209 20.81 6.16 -4.88
CA LYS A 209 21.68 7.31 -4.60
C LYS A 209 21.60 8.37 -5.70
N SER A 210 20.96 8.06 -6.81
CA SER A 210 20.56 9.00 -7.84
C SER A 210 19.06 9.26 -7.81
N VAL A 211 18.62 10.33 -8.46
CA VAL A 211 17.18 10.62 -8.63
C VAL A 211 16.45 9.41 -9.26
N PRO A 212 15.38 8.89 -8.62
CA PRO A 212 14.67 7.69 -9.08
C PRO A 212 13.68 7.99 -10.22
N PHE A 213 14.21 8.40 -11.38
CA PHE A 213 13.43 8.76 -12.55
C PHE A 213 12.45 7.65 -12.98
N GLY A 214 11.23 8.04 -13.31
CA GLY A 214 10.17 7.12 -13.74
C GLY A 214 9.60 6.24 -12.61
N LYS A 215 10.08 6.39 -11.38
CA LYS A 215 9.61 5.65 -10.19
C LYS A 215 8.94 6.61 -9.20
N ARG A 216 8.23 6.05 -8.23
CA ARG A 216 7.46 6.83 -7.25
C ARG A 216 8.32 7.12 -6.01
N ALA A 217 8.88 8.32 -5.90
CA ALA A 217 9.70 8.70 -4.74
C ALA A 217 8.84 8.73 -3.47
N LEU A 218 9.19 7.91 -2.48
CA LEU A 218 8.50 7.82 -1.19
C LEU A 218 9.21 8.63 -0.11
N LEU A 219 10.53 8.47 -0.02
CA LEU A 219 11.37 9.15 0.97
C LEU A 219 12.62 9.69 0.27
N VAL A 220 13.12 10.82 0.75
CA VAL A 220 14.45 11.33 0.43
C VAL A 220 15.12 11.76 1.72
N ALA A 221 16.39 11.40 1.90
CA ALA A 221 17.18 11.79 3.06
C ALA A 221 18.58 12.23 2.64
N LYS A 222 19.17 13.16 3.39
CA LYS A 222 20.58 13.51 3.24
C LYS A 222 21.43 12.31 3.62
N SER A 223 22.35 11.89 2.76
CA SER A 223 23.23 10.74 3.01
C SER A 223 24.05 10.93 4.29
N SER A 224 24.45 12.17 4.58
CA SER A 224 25.20 12.54 5.78
C SER A 224 24.38 12.50 7.07
N ASN A 225 23.05 12.62 7.01
CA ASN A 225 22.19 12.66 8.17
C ASN A 225 20.80 12.06 7.90
N VAL A 226 20.78 10.75 7.65
CA VAL A 226 19.53 10.01 7.39
C VAL A 226 18.57 10.07 8.57
N GLN A 227 19.09 10.14 9.79
CA GLN A 227 18.29 10.11 11.01
C GLN A 227 17.34 11.31 11.11
N GLU A 228 17.78 12.50 10.72
CA GLU A 228 16.98 13.72 10.74
C GLU A 228 15.67 13.60 9.94
N MET A 229 15.69 12.88 8.82
CA MET A 229 14.49 12.63 8.04
C MET A 229 13.48 11.78 8.83
N PHE A 230 13.93 10.68 9.44
CA PHE A 230 13.04 9.78 10.19
C PHE A 230 12.51 10.37 11.50
N ASP A 231 13.22 11.35 12.06
CA ASP A 231 12.78 12.07 13.26
C ASP A 231 11.61 13.03 12.96
N LYS A 232 11.40 13.39 11.69
CA LYS A 232 10.41 14.37 11.25
C LYS A 232 9.54 13.91 10.09
N VAL A 233 9.65 12.66 9.66
CA VAL A 233 8.97 12.16 8.47
C VAL A 233 7.46 12.34 8.58
N ASN A 234 6.88 12.87 7.51
CA ASN A 234 5.45 12.94 7.27
C ASN A 234 5.02 11.76 6.42
N TRP A 235 4.49 10.73 7.08
CA TRP A 235 4.08 9.49 6.41
C TRP A 235 2.90 9.67 5.45
N ASP A 236 2.09 10.72 5.60
CA ASP A 236 0.98 11.01 4.69
C ASP A 236 1.50 11.49 3.33
N VAL A 237 2.59 12.27 3.31
CA VAL A 237 3.26 12.69 2.08
C VAL A 237 3.86 11.49 1.35
N ALA A 238 4.54 10.60 2.09
CA ALA A 238 5.08 9.36 1.53
C ALA A 238 3.98 8.45 0.95
N LEU A 239 2.86 8.31 1.67
CA LEU A 239 1.72 7.50 1.23
C LEU A 239 1.03 8.09 0.00
N ALA A 240 0.94 9.41 -0.11
CA ALA A 240 0.32 10.09 -1.26
C ALA A 240 1.06 9.87 -2.60
N ASN A 241 2.31 9.39 -2.53
CA ASN A 241 3.14 9.11 -3.69
C ASN A 241 3.12 7.64 -4.13
N ILE A 242 2.46 6.74 -3.41
CA ILE A 242 2.28 5.33 -3.78
C ILE A 242 1.12 5.19 -4.77
#